data_AF-A0A2V9JVB4-F1
#
_entry.id   AF-A0A2V9JVB4-F1
#
_cell.length_a   1.000
_cell.length_b   1.000
_cell.length_c   1.000
_cell.angle_alpha   90.00
_cell.angle_beta   90.00
_cell.angle_gamma   90.00
#
_symmetry.space_group_name_H-M   'P 1'
#
loop_
_entity.id
_entity.type
_entity.pdbx_description
1 polymer ?
#
loop_
_entity_poly.entity_id
_entity_poly.type
_entity_poly.pdbx_seq_one_letter_code
_entity_poly.pdbx_strand_id
1 'polypeptide(L)'
;MPLRGAQVPAPPKEGKDTPKIALGTGDGGGGLGGPDPLAVPRRIKQLGVNHVLGGGGPVPWTEQSLNATMQRWKAVGITMGNLMINLSNDILYGKAGN
;
A
#
# COMPACT_ATOMS: atom_id res chain seq x y z
N MET A 1 45.33 -5.72 1.76
CA MET A 1 44.29 -6.74 1.99
C MET A 1 42.97 -6.02 2.21
N PRO A 2 41.91 -6.24 1.39
CA PRO A 2 40.61 -5.62 1.67
C PRO A 2 40.01 -6.23 2.95
N LEU A 3 39.39 -5.40 3.78
CA LEU A 3 38.69 -5.84 4.99
C LEU A 3 37.50 -6.71 4.57
N ARG A 4 37.40 -7.91 5.14
CA ARG A 4 36.27 -8.83 4.92
C ARG A 4 35.02 -8.18 5.51
N GLY A 5 34.09 -7.74 4.66
CA GLY A 5 32.85 -7.11 5.10
C GLY A 5 32.08 -8.03 6.05
N ALA A 6 31.50 -7.44 7.12
CA ALA A 6 30.68 -8.19 8.05
C ALA A 6 29.52 -8.86 7.29
N GLN A 7 29.42 -10.18 7.41
CA GLN A 7 28.40 -10.94 6.72
C GLN A 7 27.12 -10.90 7.56
N VAL A 8 26.14 -10.11 7.13
CA VAL A 8 24.83 -10.02 7.79
C VAL A 8 24.04 -11.29 7.44
N PRO A 9 23.47 -12.00 8.45
CA PRO A 9 22.59 -13.13 8.17
C PRO A 9 21.40 -12.69 7.31
N ALA A 10 20.91 -13.59 6.46
CA ALA A 10 19.74 -13.31 5.64
C ALA A 10 18.53 -12.93 6.52
N PRO A 11 17.64 -12.03 6.05
CA PRO A 11 16.41 -11.72 6.77
C PRO A 11 15.61 -12.99 7.05
N PRO A 12 14.99 -13.11 8.24
CA PRO A 12 14.12 -14.24 8.54
C PRO A 12 12.95 -14.27 7.55
N LYS A 13 12.56 -15.48 7.12
CA LYS A 13 11.38 -15.66 6.28
C LYS A 13 10.13 -15.32 7.07
N GLU A 14 9.26 -14.49 6.50
CA GLU A 14 7.97 -14.18 7.11
C GLU A 14 7.07 -15.42 7.19
N GLY A 15 6.70 -15.84 8.40
CA GLY A 15 5.73 -16.88 8.68
C GLY A 15 4.35 -16.32 9.03
N LYS A 16 3.42 -17.19 9.42
CA LYS A 16 2.07 -16.78 9.88
C LYS A 16 2.13 -15.81 11.05
N ASP A 17 3.01 -16.07 12.01
CA ASP A 17 3.09 -15.34 13.28
C ASP A 17 4.15 -14.23 13.27
N THR A 18 4.78 -13.97 12.11
CA THR A 18 5.74 -12.88 11.96
C THR A 18 5.00 -11.56 11.70
N PRO A 19 5.32 -10.48 12.44
CA PRO A 19 4.82 -9.15 12.12
C PRO A 19 5.09 -8.79 10.66
N LYS A 20 4.11 -8.17 9.99
CA LYS A 20 4.18 -7.83 8.58
C LYS A 20 4.61 -6.39 8.40
N ILE A 21 5.63 -6.17 7.58
CA ILE A 21 6.01 -4.83 7.17
C ILE A 21 4.96 -4.32 6.18
N ALA A 22 4.47 -3.10 6.41
CA ALA A 22 3.61 -2.39 5.50
C ALA A 22 4.22 -1.04 5.13
N LEU A 23 4.09 -0.66 3.86
CA LEU A 23 4.51 0.65 3.37
C LEU A 23 3.32 1.53 3.02
N GLY A 24 3.54 2.84 3.05
CA GLY A 24 2.63 3.82 2.51
C GLY A 24 2.46 3.63 1.00
N THR A 25 1.24 3.79 0.49
CA THR A 25 0.97 3.72 -0.95
C THR A 25 1.77 4.73 -1.78
N GLY A 26 2.34 5.78 -1.15
CA GLY A 26 3.22 6.78 -1.76
C GLY A 26 4.71 6.43 -1.75
N ASP A 27 5.15 5.40 -1.00
CA ASP A 27 6.57 5.11 -0.76
C ASP A 27 7.26 4.48 -1.97
N GLY A 28 6.51 4.04 -2.99
CA GLY A 28 7.06 3.47 -4.23
C GLY A 28 7.64 4.50 -5.22
N GLY A 29 7.86 5.75 -4.80
CA GLY A 29 8.56 6.76 -5.59
C GLY A 29 7.80 7.23 -6.83
N GLY A 30 6.47 7.17 -6.80
CA GLY A 30 5.60 7.70 -7.84
C GLY A 30 4.28 8.12 -7.23
N GLY A 31 3.76 9.28 -7.62
CA GLY A 31 2.40 9.67 -7.25
C GLY A 31 1.38 8.64 -7.77
N LEU A 32 0.24 8.50 -7.09
CA LEU A 32 -0.80 7.50 -7.43
C LEU A 32 -1.46 7.70 -8.82
N GLY A 33 -1.09 8.73 -9.57
CA GLY A 33 -1.59 9.09 -10.89
C GLY A 33 -0.57 9.06 -12.04
N GLY A 34 0.53 8.31 -11.89
CA GLY A 34 1.45 8.07 -13.02
C GLY A 34 0.80 7.29 -14.18
N PRO A 35 1.38 7.32 -15.39
CA PRO A 35 0.80 6.71 -16.59
C PRO A 35 0.65 5.18 -16.50
N ASP A 36 1.50 4.51 -15.71
CA ASP A 36 1.34 3.10 -15.37
C ASP A 36 0.82 2.97 -13.92
N PRO A 37 -0.44 2.55 -13.72
CA PRO A 37 -0.99 2.36 -12.38
C PRO A 37 -0.26 1.25 -11.61
N LEU A 38 0.41 0.31 -12.26
CA LEU A 38 1.10 -0.78 -11.57
C LEU A 38 2.57 -0.49 -11.25
N ALA A 39 3.13 0.64 -11.69
CA ALA A 39 4.53 0.98 -11.44
C ALA A 39 4.87 1.05 -9.94
N VAL A 40 4.06 1.78 -9.17
CA VAL A 40 4.25 1.93 -7.71
C VAL A 40 4.05 0.59 -6.98
N PRO A 41 2.96 -0.18 -7.19
CA PRO A 41 2.81 -1.50 -6.61
C PRO A 41 3.99 -2.45 -6.91
N ARG A 42 4.49 -2.47 -8.16
CA ARG A 42 5.63 -3.33 -8.54
C ARG A 42 6.91 -2.95 -7.81
N ARG A 43 7.20 -1.65 -7.65
CA ARG A 43 8.38 -1.18 -6.92
C ARG A 43 8.33 -1.55 -5.44
N ILE A 44 7.17 -1.41 -4.81
CA ILE A 44 6.97 -1.88 -3.43
C ILE A 44 7.20 -3.40 -3.35
N LYS A 45 6.66 -4.16 -4.31
CA LYS A 45 6.85 -5.62 -4.36
C LYS A 45 8.32 -6.03 -4.50
N GLN A 46 9.12 -5.26 -5.24
CA GLN A 46 10.57 -5.50 -5.40
C GLN A 46 11.33 -5.42 -4.07
N LEU A 47 10.82 -4.69 -3.07
CA LEU A 47 11.40 -4.64 -1.73
C LEU A 47 11.04 -5.86 -0.86
N GLY A 48 10.24 -6.79 -1.39
CA GLY A 48 9.70 -7.94 -0.64
C GLY A 48 8.49 -7.62 0.22
N VAL A 49 7.98 -6.38 0.16
CA VAL A 49 6.81 -5.94 0.94
C VAL A 49 5.51 -6.45 0.31
N ASN A 50 4.65 -7.02 1.15
CA ASN A 50 3.39 -7.66 0.73
C ASN A 50 2.14 -6.95 1.24
N HIS A 51 2.31 -5.90 2.05
CA HIS A 51 1.22 -5.17 2.68
C HIS A 51 1.41 -3.67 2.48
N VAL A 52 0.31 -2.94 2.29
CA VAL A 52 0.33 -1.48 2.19
C VAL A 52 -0.78 -0.85 3.01
N LEU A 53 -0.55 0.40 3.39
CA LEU A 53 -1.55 1.31 3.96
C LEU A 53 -1.55 2.63 3.18
N GLY A 54 -2.68 3.31 3.13
CA GLY A 54 -2.75 4.59 2.43
C GLY A 54 -3.98 5.39 2.80
N GLY A 55 -4.12 6.56 2.20
CA GLY A 55 -5.35 7.35 2.27
C GLY A 55 -6.38 6.89 1.24
N GLY A 56 -7.65 7.05 1.58
CA GLY A 56 -8.74 7.04 0.61
C GLY A 56 -8.60 8.19 -0.38
N GLY A 57 -9.02 7.95 -1.63
CA GLY A 57 -9.20 9.03 -2.59
C GLY A 57 -10.36 9.96 -2.17
N PRO A 58 -10.70 10.96 -3.00
CA PRO A 58 -11.86 11.80 -2.76
C PRO A 58 -13.14 10.98 -2.55
N VAL A 59 -14.00 11.45 -1.64
CA VAL A 59 -15.35 10.95 -1.46
C VAL A 59 -16.28 11.56 -2.53
N PRO A 60 -17.45 10.96 -2.83
CA PRO A 60 -18.03 9.76 -2.22
C PRO A 60 -17.34 8.46 -2.67
N TRP A 61 -17.08 7.56 -1.72
CA TRP A 61 -16.62 6.21 -2.06
C TRP A 61 -17.79 5.32 -2.44
N THR A 62 -17.59 4.51 -3.46
CA THR A 62 -18.49 3.43 -3.85
C THR A 62 -17.78 2.11 -3.61
N GLU A 63 -18.54 1.03 -3.41
CA GLU A 63 -17.96 -0.31 -3.33
C GLU A 63 -17.09 -0.62 -4.56
N GLN A 64 -17.54 -0.19 -5.75
CA GLN A 64 -16.79 -0.36 -7.00
C GLN A 64 -15.44 0.38 -6.97
N SER A 65 -15.40 1.63 -6.51
CA SER A 65 -14.15 2.40 -6.48
C SER A 65 -13.16 1.83 -5.46
N LEU A 66 -13.64 1.44 -4.29
CA LEU A 66 -12.81 0.77 -3.26
C LEU A 66 -12.28 -0.58 -3.74
N ASN A 67 -13.13 -1.39 -4.38
CA ASN A 67 -12.72 -2.65 -4.97
C ASN A 67 -11.66 -2.44 -6.08
N ALA A 68 -11.84 -1.45 -6.95
CA ALA A 68 -10.85 -1.13 -7.98
C ALA A 68 -9.49 -0.75 -7.36
N THR A 69 -9.49 0.05 -6.28
CA THR A 69 -8.28 0.38 -5.52
C THR A 69 -7.61 -0.88 -4.97
N MET A 70 -8.36 -1.77 -4.32
CA MET A 70 -7.81 -3.01 -3.76
C MET A 70 -7.26 -3.95 -4.85
N GLN A 71 -7.94 -4.07 -5.99
CA GLN A 71 -7.53 -4.94 -7.09
C GLN A 71 -6.21 -4.52 -7.72
N ARG A 72 -5.94 -3.20 -7.81
CA ARG A 72 -4.65 -2.67 -8.29
C ARG A 72 -3.46 -3.23 -7.51
N TRP A 73 -3.58 -3.33 -6.19
CA TRP A 73 -2.55 -3.89 -5.32
C TRP A 73 -2.53 -5.42 -5.37
N LYS A 74 -3.71 -6.04 -5.36
CA LYS A 74 -3.85 -7.50 -5.42
C LYS A 74 -3.23 -8.08 -6.69
N ALA A 75 -3.30 -7.37 -7.82
CA ALA A 75 -2.74 -7.79 -9.11
C ALA A 75 -1.22 -8.06 -9.06
N VAL A 76 -0.49 -7.48 -8.09
CA VAL A 76 0.95 -7.73 -7.88
C VAL A 76 1.25 -8.53 -6.60
N GLY A 77 0.22 -9.15 -6.02
CA GLY A 77 0.34 -9.91 -4.79
C GLY A 77 0.65 -9.04 -3.57
N ILE A 78 0.07 -7.83 -3.51
CA ILE A 78 0.10 -6.95 -2.35
C ILE A 78 -1.31 -6.84 -1.77
N THR A 79 -1.43 -6.88 -0.45
CA THR A 79 -2.67 -6.70 0.28
C THR A 79 -2.78 -5.27 0.82
N MET A 80 -3.91 -4.62 0.57
CA MET A 80 -4.25 -3.35 1.23
C MET A 80 -4.75 -3.64 2.65
N GLY A 81 -3.96 -3.31 3.67
CA GLY A 81 -4.28 -3.58 5.08
C GLY A 81 -5.09 -2.48 5.76
N ASN A 82 -4.91 -1.23 5.32
CA ASN A 82 -5.62 -0.08 5.86
C ASN A 82 -5.83 1.00 4.80
N LEU A 83 -7.00 1.64 4.84
CA LEU A 83 -7.32 2.84 4.07
C LEU A 83 -7.78 3.91 5.06
N MET A 84 -6.92 4.90 5.32
CA MET A 84 -7.30 6.06 6.13
C MET A 84 -8.40 6.84 5.42
N ILE A 85 -9.52 6.98 6.11
CA ILE A 85 -10.67 7.73 5.62
C ILE A 85 -10.51 9.19 6.00
N ASN A 86 -10.78 10.10 5.06
CA ASN A 86 -11.03 11.50 5.38
C ASN A 86 -12.55 11.69 5.54
N LEU A 87 -12.96 12.45 6.56
CA LEU A 87 -14.38 12.71 6.84
C LEU A 87 -14.70 14.13 6.39
N SER A 88 -15.74 14.29 5.57
CA SER A 88 -16.36 15.60 5.36
C SER A 88 -17.45 15.83 6.40
N ASN A 89 -17.83 17.11 6.61
CA ASN A 89 -18.95 17.45 7.49
C ASN A 89 -20.25 16.76 7.04
N ASP A 90 -20.44 16.54 5.73
CA ASP A 90 -21.63 15.86 5.22
C ASP A 90 -21.74 14.43 5.77
N ILE A 91 -20.62 13.70 5.89
CA ILE A 91 -20.60 12.35 6.45
C ILE A 91 -20.99 12.37 7.94
N LEU A 92 -20.55 13.38 8.70
CA LEU A 92 -20.93 13.53 10.11
C LEU A 92 -22.44 13.68 10.30
N TYR A 93 -23.14 14.22 9.30
CA TYR A 93 -24.59 14.39 9.30
C TYR A 93 -25.34 13.36 8.43
N GLY A 94 -24.71 12.23 8.10
CA GLY A 94 -25.35 11.12 7.39
C GLY A 94 -25.60 11.35 5.90
N LYS A 95 -24.92 12.32 5.28
CA LYS A 95 -24.98 12.61 3.84
C LYS A 95 -23.76 12.04 3.11
N ALA A 96 -23.86 11.96 1.79
CA ALA A 96 -22.71 11.61 0.95
C ALA A 96 -21.59 12.64 1.13
N GLY A 97 -20.34 12.17 1.24
CA GLY A 97 -19.18 13.05 1.40
C GLY A 97 -18.88 13.88 0.15
N ASN A 98 -18.15 14.98 0.34
CA ASN A 98 -17.75 15.96 -0.68
C ASN A 98 -16.24 16.11 -0.82
#